data_AF-A0A7Y0IBM3-F1
#
_entry.id   AF-A0A7Y0IBM3-F1
#
_cell.length_a   1.000
_cell.length_b   1.000
_cell.length_c   1.000
_cell.angle_alpha   90.00
_cell.angle_beta   90.00
_cell.angle_gamma   90.00
#
_symmetry.space_group_name_H-M   'P 1'
#
loop_
_entity.id
_entity.type
_entity.pdbx_description
1 polymer ?
#
loop_
_entity_poly.entity_id
_entity_poly.type
_entity_poly.pdbx_seq_one_letter_code
_entity_poly.pdbx_strand_id
1 'polypeptide(L)' 'MACPHRGIVTKLYIQRNRNIQTPYAIFNYILNNKVWTQEVINTNAAIQVGDTLKLRCAKNDPEIFKIE' A
#
# COMPACT_ATOMS: atom_id res chain seq x y z
N MET A 1 -16.04 9.40 8.80
CA MET A 1 -15.74 9.72 7.38
C MET A 1 -14.72 8.72 6.89
N ALA A 2 -15.08 7.86 5.94
CA ALA A 2 -14.14 6.93 5.31
C ALA A 2 -13.83 7.49 3.93
N CYS A 3 -12.59 7.93 3.70
CA CYS A 3 -12.15 8.34 2.37
C CYS A 3 -11.45 7.14 1.71
N PRO A 4 -12.11 6.43 0.77
CA PRO A 4 -11.41 5.47 -0.07
C PRO A 4 -10.46 6.24 -0.98
N HIS A 5 -9.19 6.32 -0.60
CA HIS A 5 -8.16 6.90 -1.45
C HIS A 5 -7.77 5.87 -2.50
N ARG A 6 -7.37 6.32 -3.68
CA ARG A 6 -6.82 5.44 -4.71
C ARG A 6 -5.31 5.54 -4.65
N GLY A 7 -4.66 4.39 -4.47
CA GLY A 7 -3.20 4.28 -4.52
C GLY A 7 -2.80 3.50 -5.76
N ILE A 8 -1.72 3.92 -6.43
CA ILE A 8 -1.14 3.19 -7.54
C ILE A 8 0.07 2.42 -7.02
N VAL A 9 0.12 1.11 -7.28
CA VAL A 9 1.27 0.28 -6.93
C VAL A 9 2.43 0.63 -7.83
N THR A 10 3.50 1.18 -7.25
CA THR A 10 4.69 1.60 -7.99
C THR A 10 5.79 0.56 -7.93
N LYS A 11 5.81 -0.28 -6.90
CA LYS A 11 6.83 -1.32 -6.73
C LYS A 11 6.31 -2.49 -5.92
N LEU A 12 6.76 -3.69 -6.29
CA LEU A 12 6.58 -4.92 -5.54
C LEU A 12 7.97 -5.52 -5.29
N TYR A 13 8.21 -6.03 -4.09
CA TYR A 13 9.45 -6.74 -3.78
C TYR A 13 9.24 -7.70 -2.61
N ILE A 14 10.15 -8.64 -2.44
CA ILE A 14 10.13 -9.61 -1.34
C ILE A 14 11.32 -9.32 -0.44
N GLN A 15 11.05 -8.98 0.82
CA GLN A 15 12.10 -8.87 1.82
C GLN A 15 12.37 -10.27 2.40
N ARG A 16 13.61 -10.72 2.29
CA ARG A 16 14.05 -11.99 2.88
C ARG A 16 14.77 -11.71 4.19
N ASN A 17 14.25 -12.24 5.29
CA ASN A 17 14.92 -12.18 6.59
C ASN A 17 15.08 -13.58 7.16
N ARG A 18 16.32 -14.09 7.13
CA ARG A 18 16.68 -15.49 7.43
C ARG A 18 15.86 -16.50 6.60
N ASN A 19 14.77 -17.01 7.16
CA ASN A 19 13.87 -18.01 6.53
C ASN A 19 12.48 -17.44 6.19
N ILE A 20 12.21 -16.18 6.52
CA ILE A 20 10.91 -15.55 6.26
C ILE A 20 11.03 -14.73 4.98
N GLN A 21 10.13 -14.99 4.04
CA GLN A 21 9.95 -14.19 2.83
C GLN A 21 8.67 -13.38 2.99
N THR A 22 8.81 -12.08 3.20
CA THR A 22 7.65 -11.18 3.35
C THR A 22 7.50 -10.37 2.06
N PRO A 23 6.44 -10.59 1.28
CA PRO A 23 6.12 -9.73 0.14
C PRO A 23 5.67 -8.34 0.62
N TYR A 24 6.18 -7.31 -0.04
CA TYR A 24 5.84 -5.90 0.19
C TYR A 24 5.39 -5.23 -1.11
N ALA A 25 4.49 -4.27 -0.96
CA ALA A 25 4.05 -3.37 -2.01
C ALA A 25 4.28 -1.92 -1.59
N ILE A 26 4.80 -1.13 -2.53
CA ILE A 26 4.88 0.33 -2.40
C ILE A 26 3.79 0.93 -3.28
N PHE A 27 3.02 1.85 -2.70
CA PHE A 27 1.98 2.56 -3.40
C PHE A 27 2.12 4.06 -3.21
N ASN A 28 1.78 4.80 -4.26
CA ASN A 28 1.71 6.25 -4.25
C ASN A 28 0.25 6.69 -4.27
N TYR A 29 -0.09 7.66 -3.43
CA TYR A 29 -1.44 8.22 -3.37
C TYR A 29 -1.39 9.73 -3.14
N ILE A 30 -2.49 10.41 -3.47
CA ILE A 30 -2.61 11.85 -3.25
C ILE A 30 -3.48 12.09 -2.03
N LEU A 31 -2.94 12.80 -1.04
CA LEU A 31 -3.65 13.24 0.15
C LEU A 31 -3.29 14.71 0.41
N ASN A 32 -4.30 15.55 0.65
CA ASN A 32 -4.13 16.99 0.88
C ASN A 32 -3.30 17.68 -0.23
N ASN A 33 -3.56 17.33 -1.48
CA ASN A 33 -2.85 17.85 -2.66
C ASN A 33 -1.33 17.57 -2.67
N LYS A 34 -0.87 16.59 -1.88
CA LYS A 34 0.51 16.11 -1.85
C LYS A 34 0.56 14.64 -2.23
N VAL A 35 1.63 14.24 -2.91
CA VAL A 35 1.90 12.83 -3.21
C VAL A 35 2.60 12.20 -2.02
N TRP A 36 2.04 11.09 -1.54
CA TRP A 36 2.59 10.27 -0.47
C TRP A 36 2.96 8.91 -1.02
N THR A 37 3.99 8.32 -0.44
CA THR A 37 4.48 6.98 -0.75
C THR A 37 4.42 6.17 0.52
N GLN A 38 3.83 4.99 0.46
CA GLN A 38 3.75 4.11 1.60
C GLN A 38 4.07 2.67 1.20
N GLU A 39 4.75 1.99 2.11
CA GLU A 39 5.10 0.58 2.02
C GLU A 39 4.15 -0.22 2.92
N VAL A 40 3.60 -1.30 2.40
CA VAL A 40 2.77 -2.25 3.16
C VAL A 40 3.15 -3.68 2.83
N ILE A 41 2.91 -4.57 3.78
CA ILE A 41 3.01 -6.01 3.55
C ILE A 41 1.92 -6.41 2.55
N ASN A 42 2.34 -7.01 1.44
CA ASN A 42 1.44 -7.46 0.40
C ASN A 42 1.02 -8.92 0.66
N THR A 43 -0.09 -9.10 1.37
CA THR A 43 -0.64 -10.46 1.57
C THR A 43 -1.40 -11.00 0.36
N ASN A 44 -1.59 -10.19 -0.69
CA ASN A 44 -2.33 -10.59 -1.90
C ASN A 44 -1.38 -10.72 -3.10
N ALA A 45 -1.13 -11.97 -3.51
CA ALA A 45 -0.24 -12.28 -4.63
C ALA A 45 -0.77 -11.83 -6.00
N ALA A 46 -2.04 -11.43 -6.11
CA ALA A 46 -2.64 -10.99 -7.37
C ALA A 46 -2.28 -9.55 -7.76
N ILE A 47 -1.74 -8.76 -6.84
CA ILE A 47 -1.42 -7.35 -7.07
C ILE A 47 -0.20 -7.23 -7.97
N GLN A 48 -0.28 -6.34 -8.97
CA GLN A 48 0.78 -6.04 -9.92
C GLN A 48 1.19 -4.57 -9.88
N VAL A 49 2.40 -4.27 -10.39
CA VAL A 49 2.85 -2.88 -10.56
C VAL A 49 1.96 -2.19 -11.61
N GLY A 50 1.47 -1.00 -11.29
CA GLY A 50 0.51 -0.26 -12.11
C GLY A 50 -0.95 -0.44 -11.66
N ASP A 51 -1.23 -1.42 -10.78
CA ASP A 51 -2.58 -1.60 -10.26
C ASP A 51 -3.03 -0.40 -9.42
N THR A 52 -4.30 -0.04 -9.58
CA THR A 52 -4.94 0.97 -8.75
C THR A 52 -5.75 0.29 -7.65
N LEU A 53 -5.32 0.46 -6.40
CA LEU A 53 -5.94 -0.15 -5.23
C LEU A 53 -6.80 0.86 -4.47
N LYS A 54 -7.88 0.37 -3.87
CA LYS A 54 -8.64 1.15 -2.89
C LYS A 54 -7.92 1.05 -1.55
N LEU A 55 -7.56 2.21 -1.03
CA LEU A 55 -6.88 2.36 0.24
C LEU A 55 -7.92 2.71 1.32
N ARG A 56 -7.90 1.96 2.42
CA ARG A 56 -8.64 2.32 3.64
C ARG A 56 -7.71 2.98 4.64
N CYS A 57 -8.15 4.08 5.25
CA CYS A 57 -7.46 4.68 6.39
C CYS A 57 -7.37 3.65 7.54
N ALA A 58 -6.20 3.52 8.14
CA ALA A 58 -6.02 2.74 9.35
C ALA A 58 -6.81 3.41 10.49
N LYS A 59 -7.53 2.60 11.28
CA LYS A 59 -8.38 3.10 12.38
C LYS A 59 -7.67 4.00 13.38
N ASN A 60 -6.35 3.85 13.54
CA ASN A 60 -5.56 4.56 14.54
C ASN A 60 -4.70 5.68 13.95
N ASP A 61 -4.56 5.76 12.64
CA ASP A 61 -3.69 6.74 11.99
C ASP A 61 -4.28 7.08 10.62
N PRO A 62 -4.88 8.27 10.43
CA PRO A 62 -5.52 8.65 9.18
C PRO A 62 -4.53 8.76 8.01
N GLU A 63 -3.22 8.82 8.31
CA GLU A 63 -2.13 8.90 7.34
C GLU A 63 -1.59 7.53 6.91
N ILE A 64 -1.98 6.44 7.59
CA ILE A 64 -1.55 5.09 7.26
C ILE A 64 -2.69 4.38 6.52
N PHE A 65 -2.44 3.93 5.30
CA PHE A 65 -3.41 3.19 4.51
C PHE A 65 -3.16 1.68 4.50
N LYS A 66 -4.23 0.90 4.37
CA LYS A 66 -4.19 -0.56 4.13
C LYS A 66 -4.81 -0.91 2.78
N ILE A 67 -4.29 -1.97 2.17
CA ILE A 67 -4.84 -2.57 0.95
C ILE A 67 -6.03 -3.45 1.33
N GLU A 68 -7.11 -3.34 0.56
CA GLU A 68 -8.25 -4.28 0.56
C GLU A 68 -8.13 -5.28 -0.59
#